data_AF-A0A6A3APX7-F1
#
_entry.id   AF-A0A6A3APX7-F1
#
_cell.length_a   1.000
_cell.length_b   1.000
_cell.length_c   1.000
_cell.angle_alpha   90.00
_cell.angle_beta   90.00
_cell.angle_gamma   90.00
#
_symmetry.space_group_name_H-M   'P 1'
#
loop_
_entity.id
_entity.type
_entity.pdbx_description
1 polymer ?
#
loop_
_entity_poly.entity_id
_entity_poly.type
_entity_poly.pdbx_seq_one_letter_code
_entity_poly.pdbx_strand_id
1 'polypeptide(L)'
;MAAGSTTRSFLQDAAMEEVVSPLRVIQIEGLVILKIIKHCKEFSPALVTDQLLGLDVGSVLEVTNCFLFPVRREDKEIEVDGANYQLEMMRCLKEVNVDNNTVGWYQSTILGSYQTVELIETFMNYQENIRRGVCTIYDPSRSNQGVLALKAFKLSDSFMELSRANNFTRQKEWRNIKVKKGPMF
;
A
#
# COMPACT_ATOMS: atom_id res chain seq x y z
N MET A 1 -0.66 9.14 54.68
CA MET A 1 0.03 9.87 53.60
C MET A 1 1.32 9.11 53.33
N ALA A 2 1.33 8.28 52.27
CA ALA A 2 2.00 8.52 50.98
C ALA A 2 3.50 8.14 51.04
N ALA A 3 4.11 7.40 50.13
CA ALA A 3 3.68 6.60 48.98
C ALA A 3 4.83 5.61 48.70
N GLY A 4 4.53 4.34 48.42
CA GLY A 4 5.54 3.35 48.06
C GLY A 4 6.04 3.58 46.64
N SER A 5 7.35 3.78 46.47
CA SER A 5 8.03 3.87 45.18
C SER A 5 8.03 2.50 44.50
N THR A 6 7.19 2.32 43.47
CA THR A 6 7.20 1.13 42.61
C THR A 6 8.27 1.30 41.53
N THR A 7 9.43 0.71 41.73
CA THR A 7 10.46 0.59 40.68
C THR A 7 9.94 -0.38 39.62
N ARG A 8 9.55 0.12 38.45
CA ARG A 8 9.19 -0.72 37.30
C ARG A 8 10.46 -1.38 36.76
N SER A 9 10.43 -2.69 36.60
CA SER A 9 11.52 -3.50 36.06
C SER A 9 11.57 -3.35 34.54
N PHE A 10 12.76 -3.08 33.99
CA PHE A 10 13.03 -2.99 32.54
C PHE A 10 12.64 -4.24 31.74
N LEU A 11 12.44 -5.38 32.41
CA LEU A 11 12.01 -6.62 31.76
C LEU A 11 10.49 -6.66 31.49
N GLN A 12 9.71 -5.75 32.08
CA GLN A 12 8.25 -5.72 31.92
C GLN A 12 7.80 -4.90 30.71
N ASP A 13 8.67 -4.03 30.17
CA ASP A 13 8.41 -3.29 28.92
C ASP A 13 8.55 -4.18 27.67
N ALA A 14 9.17 -5.36 27.78
CA ALA A 14 9.36 -6.29 26.67
C ALA A 14 8.14 -7.19 26.37
N ALA A 15 7.07 -7.10 27.17
CA ALA A 15 5.86 -7.91 27.05
C ALA A 15 4.59 -7.06 26.86
N MET A 16 4.72 -5.88 26.26
CA MET A 16 3.55 -5.17 25.74
C MET A 16 3.22 -5.80 24.39
N GLU A 17 2.18 -6.62 24.37
CA GLU A 17 1.48 -7.00 23.14
C GLU A 17 1.26 -5.70 22.35
N GLU A 18 1.93 -5.54 21.21
CA GLU A 18 1.84 -4.31 20.43
C GLU A 18 0.37 -4.04 20.17
N VAL A 19 -0.18 -3.03 20.84
CA VAL A 19 -1.50 -2.52 20.54
C VAL A 19 -1.37 -1.92 19.14
N VAL A 20 -1.68 -2.72 18.12
CA VAL A 20 -1.55 -2.31 16.72
C VAL A 20 -2.52 -1.16 16.50
N SER A 21 -1.98 0.05 16.60
CA SER A 21 -2.75 1.26 16.40
C SER A 21 -3.24 1.30 14.95
N PRO A 22 -4.48 1.74 14.69
CA PRO A 22 -4.99 1.80 13.33
C PRO A 22 -4.10 2.69 12.48
N LEU A 23 -3.78 2.24 11.26
CA LEU A 23 -3.07 3.06 10.28
C LEU A 23 -3.88 4.32 9.99
N ARG A 24 -3.31 5.49 10.27
CA ARG A 24 -3.97 6.80 10.06
C ARG A 24 -3.35 7.58 8.92
N VAL A 25 -2.03 7.52 8.81
CA VAL A 25 -1.26 8.37 7.90
C VAL A 25 -0.28 7.50 7.13
N ILE A 26 -0.10 7.82 5.85
CA ILE A 26 1.03 7.32 5.08
C ILE A 26 2.02 8.47 4.89
N GLN A 27 3.30 8.18 5.06
CA GLN A 27 4.38 9.13 4.81
C GLN A 27 5.18 8.59 3.65
N ILE A 28 5.19 9.31 2.53
CA ILE A 28 5.92 8.89 1.33
C ILE A 28 7.15 9.79 1.18
N GLU A 29 8.32 9.18 1.06
CA GLU A 29 9.54 9.93 0.78
C GLU A 29 9.54 10.54 -0.62
N GLY A 30 10.18 11.71 -0.75
CA GLY A 30 10.27 12.42 -2.04
C GLY A 30 10.91 11.59 -3.15
N LEU A 31 11.90 10.75 -2.81
CA LEU A 31 12.55 9.86 -3.78
C LEU A 31 11.56 8.87 -4.39
N VAL A 32 10.64 8.33 -3.60
CA VAL A 32 9.59 7.41 -4.06
C VAL A 32 8.67 8.11 -5.05
N ILE A 33 8.23 9.33 -4.74
CA ILE A 33 7.38 10.12 -5.63
C ILE A 33 8.09 10.38 -6.97
N LEU A 34 9.37 10.76 -6.93
CA LEU A 34 10.16 10.99 -8.14
C LEU A 34 10.31 9.72 -8.99
N LYS A 35 10.53 8.56 -8.35
CA LYS A 35 10.56 7.26 -9.03
C LYS A 35 9.23 6.95 -9.70
N ILE A 36 8.11 7.07 -8.98
CA ILE A 36 6.76 6.87 -9.54
C ILE A 36 6.54 7.75 -10.77
N ILE A 37 6.85 9.05 -10.67
CA ILE A 37 6.70 10.00 -11.78
C ILE A 37 7.57 9.58 -12.97
N LYS A 38 8.83 9.23 -12.73
CA LYS A 38 9.77 8.78 -13.77
C LYS A 38 9.23 7.54 -14.47
N HIS A 39 8.84 6.53 -13.70
CA HIS A 39 8.35 5.26 -14.23
C HIS A 39 7.10 5.45 -15.09
N CYS A 40 6.10 6.18 -14.60
CA CYS A 40 4.88 6.44 -15.38
C CYS A 40 5.12 7.29 -16.64
N LYS A 41 6.18 8.12 -16.66
CA LYS A 41 6.58 8.87 -17.86
C LYS A 41 7.30 7.99 -18.88
N GLU A 42 8.24 7.16 -18.45
CA GLU A 42 9.05 6.31 -19.33
C GLU A 42 8.22 5.21 -20.03
N PHE A 43 7.20 4.70 -19.35
CA PHE A 43 6.35 3.62 -19.87
C PHE A 43 5.04 4.11 -20.49
N SER A 44 4.81 5.42 -20.58
CA SER A 44 3.63 5.98 -21.24
C SER A 44 3.58 5.55 -22.72
N PRO A 45 2.42 5.08 -23.25
CA PRO A 45 1.07 5.13 -22.69
C PRO A 45 0.64 3.90 -21.87
N ALA A 46 1.53 2.93 -21.64
CA ALA A 46 1.19 1.73 -20.87
C ALA A 46 0.98 2.07 -19.38
N LEU A 47 0.09 1.32 -18.74
CA LEU A 47 -0.10 1.41 -17.30
C LEU A 47 1.01 0.65 -16.58
N VAL A 48 1.46 1.24 -15.49
CA VAL A 48 2.55 0.77 -14.64
C VAL A 48 1.96 0.35 -13.29
N THR A 49 2.36 -0.82 -12.77
CA THR A 49 1.93 -1.36 -11.47
C THR A 49 3.12 -2.00 -10.78
N ASP A 50 3.48 -1.50 -9.59
CA ASP A 50 4.80 -1.72 -9.01
C ASP A 50 4.84 -1.71 -7.49
N GLN A 51 5.91 -2.28 -6.94
CA GLN A 51 6.05 -2.55 -5.53
C GLN A 51 6.44 -1.31 -4.71
N LEU A 52 5.73 -1.06 -3.61
CA LEU A 52 6.13 -0.11 -2.56
C LEU A 52 6.78 -0.85 -1.40
N LEU A 53 7.85 -0.24 -0.88
CA LEU A 53 8.66 -0.72 0.24
C LEU A 53 8.71 0.33 1.34
N GLY A 54 8.83 -0.13 2.58
CA GLY A 54 8.70 0.77 3.71
C GLY A 54 8.80 0.11 5.07
N LEU A 55 8.37 0.86 6.08
CA LEU A 55 8.29 0.44 7.46
C LEU A 55 6.93 0.79 8.05
N ASP A 56 6.42 -0.09 8.89
CA ASP A 56 5.19 0.15 9.63
C ASP A 56 5.52 0.54 11.07
N VAL A 57 5.33 1.83 11.40
CA VAL A 57 5.74 2.40 12.68
C VAL A 57 4.53 3.00 13.38
N GLY A 58 3.95 2.25 14.31
CA GLY A 58 2.76 2.68 15.06
C GLY A 58 1.59 3.01 14.14
N SER A 59 1.16 4.27 14.10
CA SER A 59 0.03 4.74 13.29
C SER A 59 0.41 5.28 11.91
N VAL A 60 1.69 5.25 11.56
CA VAL A 60 2.23 5.77 10.29
C VAL A 60 2.83 4.63 9.48
N LEU A 61 2.46 4.56 8.20
CA LEU A 61 3.12 3.69 7.23
C LEU A 61 4.12 4.53 6.43
N GLU A 62 5.40 4.32 6.67
CA GLU A 62 6.48 5.02 5.99
C GLU A 62 6.82 4.27 4.70
N VAL A 63 6.73 4.96 3.57
CA VAL A 63 7.10 4.44 2.25
C VAL A 63 8.41 5.08 1.85
N THR A 64 9.49 4.30 1.97
CA THR A 64 10.88 4.76 1.80
C THR A 64 11.42 4.43 0.41
N ASN A 65 10.91 3.38 -0.23
CA ASN A 65 11.39 2.98 -1.55
C ASN A 65 10.31 2.35 -2.43
N CYS A 66 10.59 2.26 -3.72
CA CYS A 66 9.79 1.51 -4.68
C CYS A 66 10.67 1.03 -5.84
N PHE A 67 10.24 -0.04 -6.51
CA PHE A 67 10.91 -0.54 -7.70
C PHE A 67 9.90 -1.07 -8.73
N LEU A 68 10.34 -1.04 -9.98
CA LEU A 68 9.58 -1.48 -11.14
C LEU A 68 9.59 -3.00 -11.28
N PHE A 69 8.45 -3.58 -11.64
CA PHE A 69 8.46 -4.87 -12.31
C PHE A 69 8.82 -4.70 -13.79
N PRO A 70 9.62 -5.60 -14.37
CA PRO A 70 9.94 -5.56 -15.80
C PRO A 70 8.65 -5.64 -16.63
N VAL A 71 8.55 -4.81 -17.68
CA VAL A 71 7.34 -4.71 -18.50
C VAL A 71 7.14 -5.96 -19.33
N ARG A 72 5.99 -6.60 -19.09
CA ARG A 72 5.50 -7.84 -19.69
C ARG A 72 5.48 -7.75 -21.21
N ARG A 73 6.19 -8.65 -21.90
CA ARG A 73 5.97 -8.97 -23.32
C ARG A 73 5.73 -10.49 -23.39
N GLU A 74 4.48 -10.90 -23.57
CA GLU A 74 3.99 -12.29 -23.81
C GLU A 74 3.77 -13.18 -22.57
N ASP A 75 2.81 -14.13 -22.68
CA ASP A 75 1.70 -14.42 -21.72
C ASP A 75 1.67 -15.79 -20.97
N LYS A 76 2.72 -16.65 -20.92
CA LYS A 76 2.55 -17.99 -20.29
C LYS A 76 3.60 -18.54 -19.29
N GLU A 77 4.75 -17.90 -19.08
CA GLU A 77 5.79 -18.40 -18.13
C GLU A 77 6.00 -17.48 -16.89
N ILE A 78 5.04 -16.59 -16.61
CA ILE A 78 5.33 -15.23 -16.11
C ILE A 78 5.21 -15.03 -14.60
N GLU A 79 4.39 -15.81 -13.91
CA GLU A 79 4.22 -15.63 -12.46
C GLU A 79 5.48 -16.05 -11.69
N VAL A 80 6.20 -17.06 -12.19
CA VAL A 80 7.46 -17.54 -11.61
C VAL A 80 8.57 -16.52 -11.82
N ASP A 81 8.65 -15.89 -13.01
CA ASP A 81 9.67 -14.88 -13.31
C ASP A 81 9.47 -13.58 -12.51
N GLY A 82 8.22 -13.15 -12.33
CA GLY A 82 7.90 -11.99 -11.50
C GLY A 82 8.27 -12.18 -10.02
N ALA A 83 7.96 -13.36 -9.45
CA ALA A 83 8.32 -13.68 -8.08
C ALA A 83 9.85 -13.79 -7.89
N ASN A 84 10.55 -14.40 -8.84
CA ASN A 84 12.01 -14.48 -8.83
C ASN A 84 12.65 -13.09 -8.93
N TYR A 85 12.16 -12.24 -9.83
CA TYR A 85 12.61 -10.86 -9.96
C TYR A 85 12.42 -10.08 -8.64
N GLN A 86 11.25 -10.24 -8.01
CA GLN A 86 10.98 -9.63 -6.72
C GLN A 86 12.01 -10.07 -5.68
N LEU A 87 12.25 -11.38 -5.54
CA LEU A 87 13.20 -11.92 -4.57
C LEU A 87 14.63 -11.42 -4.81
N GLU A 88 15.10 -11.43 -6.05
CA GLU A 88 16.42 -10.91 -6.41
C GLU A 88 16.54 -9.42 -6.14
N MET A 89 15.54 -8.61 -6.50
CA MET A 89 15.53 -7.18 -6.23
C MET A 89 15.59 -6.88 -4.73
N MET A 90 14.82 -7.65 -3.94
CA MET A 90 14.82 -7.53 -2.48
C MET A 90 16.19 -7.89 -1.89
N ARG A 91 16.89 -8.89 -2.46
CA ARG A 91 18.28 -9.22 -2.09
C ARG A 91 19.22 -8.05 -2.38
N CYS A 92 19.17 -7.50 -3.60
CA CYS A 92 20.00 -6.37 -4.01
C CYS A 92 19.79 -5.14 -3.09
N LEU A 93 18.54 -4.82 -2.74
CA LEU A 93 18.25 -3.71 -1.82
C LEU A 93 18.79 -3.96 -0.42
N LYS A 94 18.71 -5.20 0.07
CA LYS A 94 19.26 -5.59 1.36
C LYS A 94 20.80 -5.47 1.40
N GLU A 95 21.48 -5.82 0.31
CA GLU A 95 22.95 -5.71 0.19
C GLU A 95 23.44 -4.26 0.33
N VAL A 96 22.62 -3.28 -0.06
CA VAL A 96 22.92 -1.85 0.08
C VAL A 96 22.29 -1.20 1.33
N ASN A 97 21.83 -2.02 2.28
CA ASN A 97 21.19 -1.59 3.54
C ASN A 97 19.92 -0.74 3.34
N VAL A 98 19.16 -1.02 2.27
CA VAL A 98 17.84 -0.42 2.09
C VAL A 98 16.77 -1.37 2.61
N ASP A 99 15.90 -0.88 3.48
CA ASP A 99 14.75 -1.62 3.96
C ASP A 99 13.87 -2.06 2.80
N ASN A 100 13.47 -3.33 2.84
CA ASN A 100 12.75 -3.96 1.75
C ASN A 100 11.41 -4.55 2.19
N ASN A 101 10.82 -4.08 3.30
CA ASN A 101 9.52 -4.62 3.70
C ASN A 101 8.42 -4.14 2.76
N THR A 102 7.67 -5.09 2.21
CA THR A 102 6.55 -4.86 1.29
C THR A 102 5.40 -4.19 2.05
N VAL A 103 5.06 -2.95 1.68
CA VAL A 103 3.99 -2.17 2.36
C VAL A 103 2.77 -1.90 1.49
N GLY A 104 2.83 -2.25 0.20
CA GLY A 104 1.76 -1.95 -0.74
C GLY A 104 2.26 -1.87 -2.16
N TRP A 105 1.48 -1.31 -3.08
CA TRP A 105 1.92 -1.09 -4.45
C TRP A 105 1.45 0.28 -4.93
N TYR A 106 2.01 0.75 -6.04
CA TYR A 106 1.45 1.88 -6.75
C TYR A 106 1.04 1.47 -8.15
N GLN A 107 0.05 2.18 -8.69
CA GLN A 107 -0.44 1.95 -10.02
C GLN A 107 -0.73 3.29 -10.71
N SER A 108 -0.34 3.38 -11.97
CA SER A 108 -0.72 4.51 -12.80
C SER A 108 -2.16 4.37 -13.29
N THR A 109 -2.84 5.49 -13.49
CA THR A 109 -4.17 5.53 -14.10
C THR A 109 -4.22 6.56 -15.22
N ILE A 110 -5.13 6.35 -16.17
CA ILE A 110 -5.43 7.32 -17.21
C ILE A 110 -6.81 7.91 -16.92
N LEU A 111 -6.88 9.25 -16.86
CA LEU A 111 -8.12 10.00 -16.67
C LEU A 111 -8.92 9.58 -15.41
N GLY A 112 -8.23 9.17 -14.35
CA GLY A 112 -8.84 8.77 -13.10
C GLY A 112 -9.64 7.45 -13.14
N SER A 113 -9.46 6.62 -14.17
CA SER A 113 -10.06 5.28 -14.26
C SER A 113 -9.20 4.25 -13.51
N TYR A 114 -9.46 4.07 -12.21
CA TYR A 114 -8.77 3.08 -11.37
C TYR A 114 -9.71 2.23 -10.51
N GLN A 115 -11.01 2.54 -10.46
CA GLN A 115 -11.99 1.79 -9.67
C GLN A 115 -12.45 0.56 -10.45
N THR A 116 -11.57 -0.43 -10.56
CA THR A 116 -11.83 -1.67 -11.30
C THR A 116 -11.94 -2.87 -10.37
N VAL A 117 -12.53 -3.97 -10.84
CA VAL A 117 -12.67 -5.21 -10.07
C VAL A 117 -11.29 -5.82 -9.80
N GLU A 118 -10.40 -5.75 -10.79
CA GLU A 118 -9.02 -6.25 -10.70
C GLU A 118 -8.22 -5.53 -9.60
N LEU A 119 -8.45 -4.23 -9.41
CA LEU A 119 -7.82 -3.49 -8.31
C LEU A 119 -8.27 -4.01 -6.95
N ILE A 120 -9.57 -4.31 -6.80
CA ILE A 120 -10.15 -4.85 -5.56
C ILE A 120 -9.63 -6.25 -5.28
N GLU A 121 -9.55 -7.10 -6.30
CA GLU A 121 -8.97 -8.44 -6.20
C GLU A 121 -7.48 -8.38 -5.80
N THR A 122 -6.74 -7.43 -6.37
CA THR A 122 -5.33 -7.19 -5.98
C THR A 122 -5.23 -6.77 -4.53
N PHE A 123 -6.08 -5.86 -4.05
CA PHE A 123 -6.15 -5.49 -2.63
C PHE A 123 -6.43 -6.69 -1.73
N MET A 124 -7.36 -7.54 -2.13
CA MET A 124 -7.70 -8.75 -1.40
C MET A 124 -6.51 -9.67 -1.22
N ASN A 125 -5.83 -9.99 -2.33
CA ASN A 125 -4.63 -10.82 -2.32
C ASN A 125 -3.48 -10.21 -1.48
N TYR A 126 -3.28 -8.90 -1.59
CA TYR A 126 -2.27 -8.21 -0.79
C TYR A 126 -2.60 -8.23 0.70
N GLN A 127 -3.86 -8.06 1.10
CA GLN A 127 -4.23 -8.04 2.52
C GLN A 127 -4.19 -9.42 3.20
N GLU A 128 -4.21 -10.52 2.44
CA GLU A 128 -3.95 -11.86 3.00
C GLU A 128 -2.50 -11.96 3.51
N ASN A 129 -1.56 -11.35 2.81
CA ASN A 129 -0.13 -11.40 3.14
C ASN A 129 0.34 -10.17 3.96
N ILE A 130 -0.31 -9.02 3.76
CA ILE A 130 0.11 -7.70 4.28
C ILE A 130 -1.13 -6.98 4.81
N ARG A 131 -1.41 -7.16 6.10
CA ARG A 131 -2.61 -6.64 6.77
C ARG A 131 -2.83 -5.13 6.58
N ARG A 132 -1.74 -4.35 6.53
CA ARG A 132 -1.76 -2.88 6.41
C ARG A 132 -1.37 -2.37 5.02
N GLY A 133 -1.49 -3.22 3.99
CA GLY A 133 -1.20 -2.87 2.61
C GLY A 133 -1.98 -1.65 2.13
N VAL A 134 -1.28 -0.76 1.41
CA VAL A 134 -1.88 0.43 0.78
C VAL A 134 -1.65 0.41 -0.74
N CYS A 135 -2.57 1.00 -1.49
CA CYS A 135 -2.38 1.25 -2.92
C CYS A 135 -2.24 2.75 -3.15
N THR A 136 -1.19 3.15 -3.87
CA THR A 136 -1.01 4.54 -4.31
C THR A 136 -1.33 4.65 -5.80
N ILE A 137 -2.27 5.52 -6.17
CA ILE A 137 -2.65 5.78 -7.55
C ILE A 137 -2.04 7.10 -8.01
N TYR A 138 -1.31 7.06 -9.13
CA TYR A 138 -0.74 8.25 -9.77
C TYR A 138 -1.37 8.47 -11.15
N ASP A 139 -1.84 9.70 -11.41
CA ASP A 139 -2.41 10.09 -12.71
C ASP A 139 -1.45 11.06 -13.43
N PRO A 140 -0.65 10.59 -14.39
CA PRO A 140 0.23 11.47 -15.16
C PRO A 140 -0.54 12.49 -16.01
N SER A 141 -1.73 12.16 -16.51
CA SER A 141 -2.53 13.05 -17.36
C SER A 141 -2.98 14.29 -16.60
N ARG A 142 -3.42 14.10 -15.36
CA ARG A 142 -3.74 15.21 -14.44
C ARG A 142 -2.49 15.88 -13.90
N SER A 143 -1.41 15.13 -13.67
CA SER A 143 -0.20 15.71 -13.10
C SER A 143 0.52 16.67 -14.04
N ASN A 144 0.42 16.42 -15.35
CA ASN A 144 0.91 17.32 -16.39
C ASN A 144 0.21 18.69 -16.41
N GLN A 145 -0.93 18.84 -15.72
CA GLN A 145 -1.65 20.13 -15.57
C GLN A 145 -1.13 20.98 -14.40
N GLY A 146 -0.04 20.56 -13.74
CA GLY A 146 0.62 21.33 -12.68
C GLY A 146 0.20 20.97 -11.25
N VAL A 147 -0.53 19.86 -11.05
CA VAL A 147 -0.91 19.36 -9.72
C VAL A 147 -0.28 18.00 -9.46
N LEU A 148 0.13 17.67 -8.24
CA LEU A 148 0.53 16.29 -7.94
C LEU A 148 -0.72 15.40 -7.80
N ALA A 149 -1.11 14.70 -8.86
CA ALA A 149 -2.30 13.83 -8.85
C ALA A 149 -1.95 12.44 -8.30
N LEU A 150 -1.62 12.41 -7.01
CA LEU A 150 -1.33 11.21 -6.23
C LEU A 150 -2.44 10.97 -5.20
N LYS A 151 -2.90 9.73 -5.08
CA LYS A 151 -3.90 9.33 -4.08
C LYS A 151 -3.50 8.03 -3.43
N ALA A 152 -3.76 7.87 -2.14
CA ALA A 152 -3.56 6.60 -1.46
C ALA A 152 -4.88 6.03 -0.95
N PHE A 153 -5.00 4.72 -1.06
CA PHE A 153 -6.19 3.96 -0.72
C PHE A 153 -5.82 2.77 0.15
N LYS A 154 -6.74 2.44 1.05
CA LYS A 154 -6.76 1.22 1.84
C LYS A 154 -8.19 0.74 1.91
N LEU A 155 -8.43 -0.56 1.76
CA LEU A 155 -9.76 -1.13 1.96
C LEU A 155 -10.11 -1.12 3.45
N SER A 156 -11.37 -0.85 3.75
CA SER A 156 -11.87 -0.95 5.12
C SER A 156 -12.00 -2.41 5.53
N ASP A 157 -11.77 -2.69 6.81
CA ASP A 157 -11.89 -4.05 7.35
C ASP A 157 -13.30 -4.62 7.12
N SER A 158 -14.34 -3.78 7.23
CA SER A 158 -15.73 -4.18 6.94
C SER A 158 -15.94 -4.57 5.46
N PHE A 159 -15.29 -3.90 4.52
CA PHE A 159 -15.36 -4.27 3.11
C PHE A 159 -14.69 -5.62 2.86
N MET A 160 -13.58 -5.88 3.55
CA MET A 160 -12.85 -7.14 3.47
C MET A 160 -13.65 -8.32 4.01
N GLU A 161 -14.30 -8.15 5.16
CA GLU A 161 -15.18 -9.18 5.74
C GLU A 161 -16.35 -9.53 4.80
N LEU A 162 -17.00 -8.52 4.23
CA LEU A 162 -18.12 -8.71 3.29
C LEU A 162 -17.68 -9.44 2.02
N SER A 163 -16.51 -9.08 1.50
CA SER A 163 -16.00 -9.66 0.28
C SER A 163 -15.49 -11.10 0.49
N ARG A 164 -14.97 -11.45 1.67
CA ARG A 164 -14.67 -12.85 2.05
C ARG A 164 -15.92 -13.69 2.20
N ALA A 165 -17.01 -13.10 2.68
CA ALA A 165 -18.30 -13.78 2.82
C ALA A 165 -19.00 -14.03 1.47
N ASN A 166 -18.40 -13.64 0.34
CA ASN A 166 -18.93 -13.74 -1.03
C ASN A 166 -20.36 -13.21 -1.19
N ASN A 167 -20.77 -12.29 -0.30
CA ASN A 167 -22.12 -11.75 -0.19
C ASN A 167 -22.33 -10.53 -1.10
N PHE A 168 -21.70 -10.49 -2.28
CA PHE A 168 -21.82 -9.37 -3.21
C PHE A 168 -23.23 -9.22 -3.83
N THR A 169 -24.11 -10.22 -3.65
CA THR A 169 -25.44 -10.29 -4.25
C THR A 169 -26.47 -9.31 -3.66
N ARG A 170 -26.12 -8.47 -2.67
CA ARG A 170 -27.05 -7.45 -2.12
C ARG A 170 -26.64 -6.04 -2.49
N GLN A 171 -27.02 -5.64 -3.71
CA GLN A 171 -26.99 -4.27 -4.22
C GLN A 171 -27.68 -3.22 -3.29
N LYS A 172 -28.44 -3.67 -2.29
CA LYS A 172 -29.13 -2.83 -1.29
C LYS A 172 -28.27 -2.45 -0.07
N GLU A 173 -27.19 -3.17 0.25
CA GLU A 173 -26.41 -2.93 1.49
C GLU A 173 -25.36 -1.81 1.32
N TRP A 174 -24.82 -1.62 0.11
CA TRP A 174 -23.86 -0.56 -0.23
C TRP A 174 -24.38 0.87 -0.02
N ARG A 175 -25.69 1.08 -0.19
CA ARG A 175 -26.33 2.40 0.04
C ARG A 175 -26.42 2.77 1.53
N ASN A 176 -26.39 1.76 2.41
CA ASN A 176 -26.55 1.95 3.86
C ASN A 176 -25.21 2.02 4.59
N ILE A 177 -24.12 1.55 3.97
CA ILE A 177 -22.76 1.89 4.40
C ILE A 177 -22.53 3.34 3.99
N LYS A 178 -22.98 4.28 4.82
CA LYS A 178 -22.58 5.68 4.72
C LYS A 178 -21.06 5.69 4.74
N VAL A 179 -20.45 5.86 3.55
CA VAL A 179 -19.09 6.33 3.42
C VAL A 179 -19.08 7.66 4.17
N LYS A 180 -18.66 7.63 5.44
CA LYS A 180 -18.35 8.84 6.17
C LYS A 180 -17.16 9.43 5.43
N LYS A 181 -17.44 10.33 4.49
CA LYS A 181 -16.49 11.39 4.16
C LYS A 181 -16.28 12.14 5.46
N GLY A 182 -15.27 11.72 6.22
CA GLY A 182 -14.78 12.52 7.34
C GLY A 182 -14.41 13.91 6.82
N PRO A 183 -14.55 14.96 7.64
CA PRO A 183 -14.14 16.30 7.23
C PRO A 183 -12.67 16.27 6.87
N MET A 184 -12.35 16.89 5.73
CA MET A 184 -10.99 17.09 5.25
C MET A 184 -10.42 18.31 5.99
N PHE A 185 -10.11 18.14 7.28
CA PHE A 185 -9.22 18.99 8.09
C PHE A 185 -8.60 18.14 9.20
#